data_AF-A0A522Z3U0-F1
#
_entry.id   AF-A0A522Z3U0-F1
#
_cell.length_a   1.000
_cell.length_b   1.000
_cell.length_c   1.000
_cell.angle_alpha   90.00
_cell.angle_beta   90.00
_cell.angle_gamma   90.00
#
_symmetry.space_group_name_H-M   'P 1'
#
loop_
_entity.id
_entity.type
_entity.pdbx_description
1 polymer ?
#
loop_
_entity_poly.entity_id
_entity_poly.type
_entity_poly.pdbx_seq_one_letter_code
_entity_poly.pdbx_strand_id
1 'polypeptide(L)'
;MLERERAAHGALRPAPSAPSAGAQRGAARPALPQRRKGRRLNLLLAFLCALPAGAATVYPLDRSELLAGQAFDFKVELDEAGPEPAATVCGRPAAETFGRALRYTPAEPGVGKPALRADGVTLTTPGPCDVTVAGTTARWQVYAATAPPKAKNVILLIGDGLSLAHRTAARAMRGHTFGRARAPLAMDDMPHTALVGTSASNSLLPDSAQTATAYSFGLKTAVESVGVMADRTPDHFDDPRAEGLLELAKRKGLARGLVTTSSLVDATPAAFYGHTRQRYDKAAIGGELTAAAPEVALGGGAQYLTPRGTRGSKRKDSRDVVGELRAQGWAAADTAASLATLSSAPGTRRLVGVFADGDLKGLVERRAGRAPAQPGLLEMFDAALKVLGRSEKGFFLMTEGALIDKYSHELDWERAVMDTLEFDDVVARAKAFAAQDGNTLVLVVSDHAQGASVSGMVRDELPG
;
A
#
# COMPACT_ATOMS: atom_id res chain seq x y z
N MET A 1 25.93 -45.07 -18.69
CA MET A 1 27.27 -45.34 -19.25
C MET A 1 28.27 -44.74 -18.28
N LEU A 2 28.76 -45.61 -17.41
CA LEU A 2 29.74 -45.34 -16.36
C LEU A 2 31.16 -45.30 -16.97
N GLU A 3 32.03 -44.54 -16.31
CA GLU A 3 33.48 -44.48 -16.47
C GLU A 3 34.05 -43.85 -17.74
N ARG A 4 34.52 -42.61 -17.57
CA ARG A 4 35.60 -41.84 -18.26
C ARG A 4 35.20 -40.37 -18.00
N GLU A 5 35.86 -39.57 -17.18
CA GLU A 5 37.27 -39.20 -17.22
C GLU A 5 37.71 -38.67 -15.84
N ARG A 6 38.74 -39.29 -15.26
CA ARG A 6 39.60 -38.70 -14.24
C ARG A 6 40.96 -38.45 -14.89
N ALA A 7 41.30 -37.20 -15.17
CA ALA A 7 42.68 -36.71 -15.24
C ALA A 7 42.71 -35.19 -15.48
N ALA A 8 42.67 -34.39 -14.41
CA ALA A 8 43.38 -33.10 -14.29
C ALA A 8 42.93 -32.37 -13.00
N HIS A 9 43.53 -32.73 -11.85
CA HIS A 9 43.49 -31.88 -10.66
C HIS A 9 44.92 -31.55 -10.24
N GLY A 10 45.37 -30.34 -10.63
CA GLY A 10 46.50 -29.65 -10.03
C GLY A 10 46.10 -29.06 -8.69
N ALA A 11 46.93 -29.30 -7.68
CA ALA A 11 46.74 -28.88 -6.30
C ALA A 11 46.77 -27.34 -6.14
N LEU A 12 45.72 -26.78 -5.53
CA LEU A 12 45.70 -25.40 -5.04
C LEU A 12 46.06 -25.40 -3.55
N ARG A 13 47.14 -24.69 -3.21
CA ARG A 13 47.61 -24.42 -1.85
C ARG A 13 46.71 -23.39 -1.14
N PRO A 14 46.54 -23.45 0.20
CA PRO A 14 45.80 -22.44 0.95
C PRO A 14 46.61 -21.15 1.14
N ALA A 15 45.90 -20.01 1.13
CA ALA A 15 46.43 -18.67 1.33
C ALA A 15 46.78 -18.39 2.82
N PRO A 16 47.79 -17.54 3.12
CA PRO A 16 48.17 -17.22 4.50
C PRO A 16 47.33 -16.09 5.10
N SER A 17 47.16 -16.17 6.42
CA SER A 17 46.51 -15.21 7.31
C SER A 17 47.32 -13.92 7.50
N ALA A 18 46.63 -12.78 7.56
CA ALA A 18 47.23 -11.47 7.86
C ALA A 18 47.14 -11.14 9.37
N PRO A 19 48.16 -10.49 9.97
CA PRO A 19 48.20 -10.19 11.40
C PRO A 19 47.65 -8.81 11.77
N SER A 20 47.22 -8.70 13.03
CA SER A 20 46.78 -7.52 13.75
C SER A 20 47.93 -6.59 14.18
N ALA A 21 47.72 -5.28 14.07
CA ALA A 21 48.45 -4.22 14.78
C ALA A 21 47.44 -3.08 15.04
N GLY A 22 47.37 -2.36 16.15
CA GLY A 22 48.34 -2.10 17.22
C GLY A 22 48.17 -0.62 17.58
N ALA A 23 47.73 -0.34 18.82
CA ALA A 23 47.48 1.00 19.33
C ALA A 23 48.77 1.82 19.51
N GLN A 24 48.74 3.14 19.26
CA GLN A 24 49.73 4.08 19.78
C GLN A 24 49.11 5.41 20.22
N ARG A 25 49.55 5.85 21.41
CA ARG A 25 49.26 7.11 22.09
C ARG A 25 50.33 8.16 21.76
N GLY A 26 49.91 9.43 21.70
CA GLY A 26 50.52 10.55 22.44
C GLY A 26 51.77 11.27 21.89
N ALA A 27 51.64 12.58 21.66
CA ALA A 27 52.60 13.68 21.97
C ALA A 27 52.08 14.97 21.27
N ALA A 28 51.67 16.04 21.94
CA ALA A 28 52.43 17.09 22.64
C ALA A 28 52.31 18.44 21.87
N ARG A 29 51.81 19.46 22.59
CA ARG A 29 51.63 20.87 22.18
C ARG A 29 52.97 21.62 22.06
N PRO A 30 52.97 22.78 21.38
CA PRO A 30 53.64 23.97 21.91
C PRO A 30 52.66 25.14 22.14
N ALA A 31 53.08 26.09 22.97
CA ALA A 31 52.27 27.14 23.59
C ALA A 31 52.71 28.57 23.17
N LEU A 32 51.74 29.50 23.33
CA LEU A 32 51.87 30.96 23.63
C LEU A 32 52.20 31.93 22.46
N PRO A 33 51.69 33.21 22.47
CA PRO A 33 51.66 34.08 23.65
C PRO A 33 50.39 34.91 23.92
N GLN A 34 50.31 35.34 25.19
CA GLN A 34 49.35 36.28 25.77
C GLN A 34 49.46 37.70 25.18
N ARG A 35 48.32 38.38 24.97
CA ARG A 35 48.26 39.85 25.00
C ARG A 35 46.97 40.40 25.62
N ARG A 36 47.20 41.14 26.71
CA ARG A 36 46.60 42.41 27.18
C ARG A 36 45.09 42.53 27.44
N LYS A 37 44.84 42.87 28.71
CA LYS A 37 43.62 43.39 29.34
C LYS A 37 43.02 44.58 28.58
N GLY A 38 41.72 44.51 28.30
CA GLY A 38 40.87 45.64 27.92
C GLY A 38 39.51 45.50 28.61
N ARG A 39 39.17 46.43 29.49
CA ARG A 39 37.86 46.57 30.12
C ARG A 39 36.79 46.84 29.05
N ARG A 40 35.73 46.03 28.99
CA ARG A 40 34.46 46.41 28.34
C ARG A 40 33.27 45.90 29.15
N LEU A 41 32.68 46.86 29.86
CA LEU A 41 31.26 47.10 30.12
C LEU A 41 30.30 45.92 29.96
N ASN A 42 29.70 45.53 31.09
CA ASN A 42 28.51 44.67 31.16
C ASN A 42 27.37 45.31 30.36
N LEU A 43 26.97 44.66 29.27
CA LEU A 43 25.65 44.83 28.68
C LEU A 43 24.94 43.47 28.78
N LEU A 44 24.18 43.27 29.85
CA LEU A 44 23.22 42.17 29.94
C LEU A 44 22.10 42.47 28.93
N LEU A 45 22.29 42.05 27.68
CA LEU A 45 21.16 41.84 26.78
C LEU A 45 20.55 40.50 27.19
N ALA A 46 19.42 40.55 27.88
CA ALA A 46 18.57 39.39 28.02
C ALA A 46 18.02 39.04 26.64
N PHE A 47 18.78 38.27 25.86
CA PHE A 47 18.19 37.38 24.89
C PHE A 47 17.34 36.41 25.72
N LEU A 48 16.02 36.64 25.76
CA LEU A 48 15.11 35.52 25.89
C LEU A 48 15.40 34.64 24.67
N CYS A 49 16.33 33.70 24.82
CA CYS A 49 16.28 32.48 24.03
C CYS A 49 14.90 31.90 24.32
N ALA A 50 13.98 32.04 23.38
CA ALA A 50 12.91 31.07 23.26
C ALA A 50 13.60 29.71 23.29
N LEU A 51 13.38 28.96 24.38
CA LEU A 51 13.86 27.60 24.50
C LEU A 51 13.48 26.88 23.20
N PRO A 52 14.39 26.09 22.60
CA PRO A 52 14.06 25.36 21.39
C PRO A 52 12.80 24.57 21.68
N ALA A 53 11.81 24.85 20.87
CA ALA A 53 10.48 24.34 21.06
C ALA A 53 10.53 22.81 21.01
N GLY A 54 9.77 22.15 21.89
CA GLY A 54 9.77 20.70 21.99
C GLY A 54 9.53 20.06 20.63
N ALA A 55 10.34 19.06 20.28
CA ALA A 55 10.16 18.34 19.04
C ALA A 55 8.73 17.77 18.97
N ALA A 56 8.17 17.80 17.76
CA ALA A 56 6.83 17.32 17.52
C ALA A 56 6.77 16.52 16.22
N THR A 57 5.87 15.54 16.16
CA THR A 57 5.51 14.87 14.90
C THR A 57 4.16 15.40 14.46
N VAL A 58 4.10 15.95 13.25
CA VAL A 58 2.86 16.48 12.66
C VAL A 58 2.32 15.48 11.64
N TYR A 59 1.03 15.17 11.71
CA TYR A 59 0.29 14.33 10.77
C TYR A 59 -0.79 15.16 10.06
N PRO A 60 -0.92 15.09 8.72
CA PRO A 60 -0.03 14.41 7.78
C PRO A 60 1.44 14.83 7.87
N LEU A 61 2.34 13.90 7.52
CA LEU A 61 3.79 14.05 7.68
C LEU A 61 4.35 15.22 6.84
N ASP A 62 5.59 15.61 7.13
CA ASP A 62 6.29 16.60 6.30
C ASP A 62 6.34 16.14 4.83
N ARG A 63 6.17 17.10 3.92
CA ARG A 63 6.10 16.90 2.46
C ARG A 63 4.87 16.13 1.97
N SER A 64 3.80 16.05 2.77
CA SER A 64 2.52 15.51 2.33
C SER A 64 1.85 16.38 1.25
N GLU A 65 1.24 15.72 0.27
CA GLU A 65 0.41 16.34 -0.75
C GLU A 65 -1.05 15.97 -0.50
N LEU A 66 -1.93 16.96 -0.40
CA LEU A 66 -3.34 16.77 -0.06
C LEU A 66 -4.22 17.28 -1.19
N LEU A 67 -5.20 16.46 -1.60
CA LEU A 67 -6.20 16.91 -2.55
C LEU A 67 -7.10 17.95 -1.87
N ALA A 68 -7.35 19.08 -2.54
CA ALA A 68 -8.25 20.10 -2.03
C ALA A 68 -9.64 19.50 -1.73
N GLY A 69 -10.08 19.62 -0.47
CA GLY A 69 -11.32 19.04 0.04
C GLY A 69 -11.26 17.53 0.31
N GLN A 70 -10.08 16.92 0.37
CA GLN A 70 -9.84 15.60 0.98
C GLN A 70 -10.00 15.75 2.50
N ALA A 71 -10.76 14.85 3.11
CA ALA A 71 -10.88 14.79 4.56
C ALA A 71 -9.65 14.08 5.15
N PHE A 72 -9.14 14.58 6.28
CA PHE A 72 -8.06 13.92 7.01
C PHE A 72 -8.10 14.28 8.49
N ASP A 73 -7.48 13.46 9.32
CA ASP A 73 -7.26 13.74 10.73
C ASP A 73 -5.92 14.47 10.90
N PHE A 74 -5.99 15.66 11.47
CA PHE A 74 -4.82 16.40 11.91
C PHE A 74 -4.41 15.92 13.29
N LYS A 75 -3.15 15.50 13.46
CA LYS A 75 -2.59 15.17 14.77
C LYS A 75 -1.20 15.79 14.93
N VAL A 76 -0.90 16.26 16.13
CA VAL A 76 0.46 16.63 16.53
C VAL A 76 0.82 15.88 17.79
N GLU A 77 1.91 15.13 17.74
CA GLU A 77 2.50 14.46 18.89
C GLU A 77 3.59 15.36 19.45
N LEU A 78 3.43 15.80 20.70
CA LEU A 78 4.37 16.71 21.36
C LEU A 78 5.28 15.89 22.28
N ASP A 79 6.57 16.19 22.32
CA ASP A 79 7.51 15.45 23.16
C ASP A 79 7.49 15.86 24.64
N GLU A 80 7.22 17.13 24.91
CA GLU A 80 7.31 17.72 26.25
C GLU A 80 5.93 18.09 26.80
N ALA A 81 5.72 17.86 28.09
CA ALA A 81 4.54 18.31 28.81
C ALA A 81 4.48 19.84 28.86
N GLY A 82 3.28 20.41 28.75
CA GLY A 82 3.12 21.86 28.78
C GLY A 82 1.69 22.35 28.61
N PRO A 83 1.49 23.67 28.55
CA PRO A 83 0.23 24.24 28.09
C PRO A 83 -0.02 23.89 26.61
N GLU A 84 -1.28 24.01 26.17
CA GLU A 84 -1.65 23.85 24.77
C GLU A 84 -0.81 24.79 23.87
N PRO A 85 -0.01 24.26 22.93
CA PRO A 85 0.80 25.11 22.07
C PRO A 85 -0.05 25.73 20.97
N ALA A 86 0.29 26.96 20.57
CA ALA A 86 -0.30 27.56 19.40
C ALA A 86 0.06 26.74 18.14
N ALA A 87 -0.95 26.52 17.29
CA ALA A 87 -0.81 25.83 16.02
C ALA A 87 -1.27 26.74 14.88
N THR A 88 -0.44 26.90 13.85
CA THR A 88 -0.79 27.59 12.61
C THR A 88 -0.80 26.63 11.45
N VAL A 89 -1.79 26.77 10.56
CA VAL A 89 -1.97 25.96 9.34
C VAL A 89 -2.21 26.90 8.18
N CYS A 90 -1.33 26.84 7.19
CA CYS A 90 -1.31 27.73 6.02
C CYS A 90 -1.30 29.23 6.42
N GLY A 91 -0.51 29.58 7.45
CA GLY A 91 -0.33 30.97 7.90
C GLY A 91 -1.43 31.55 8.79
N ARG A 92 -2.47 30.77 9.12
CA ARG A 92 -3.57 31.18 10.02
C ARG A 92 -3.70 30.22 11.22
N PRO A 93 -4.33 30.62 12.33
CA PRO A 93 -4.61 29.72 13.44
C PRO A 93 -5.31 28.45 12.97
N ALA A 94 -4.85 27.28 13.41
CA ALA A 94 -5.35 25.98 12.95
C ALA A 94 -6.86 25.84 13.11
N ALA A 95 -7.42 26.30 14.24
CA ALA A 95 -8.85 26.22 14.51
C ALA A 95 -9.70 27.06 13.53
N GLU A 96 -9.17 28.20 13.08
CA GLU A 96 -9.81 29.04 12.06
C GLU A 96 -9.70 28.41 10.68
N THR A 97 -8.51 27.88 10.32
CA THR A 97 -8.29 27.24 9.02
C THR A 97 -9.17 26.00 8.85
N PHE A 98 -9.33 25.19 9.89
CA PHE A 98 -10.16 23.99 9.86
C PHE A 98 -11.64 24.25 10.15
N GLY A 99 -12.00 25.45 10.66
CA GLY A 99 -13.34 25.72 11.16
C GLY A 99 -13.75 24.81 12.33
N ARG A 100 -12.77 24.29 13.09
CA ARG A 100 -12.94 23.28 14.14
C ARG A 100 -11.88 23.47 15.22
N ALA A 101 -12.29 23.45 16.49
CA ALA A 101 -11.37 23.53 17.62
C ALA A 101 -10.43 22.32 17.66
N LEU A 102 -9.18 22.54 18.05
CA LEU A 102 -8.24 21.45 18.33
C LEU A 102 -8.55 20.84 19.70
N ARG A 103 -8.44 19.51 19.80
CA ARG A 103 -8.49 18.77 21.05
C ARG A 103 -7.07 18.63 21.59
N TYR A 104 -6.78 19.30 22.70
CA TYR A 104 -5.53 19.08 23.44
C TYR A 104 -5.70 17.96 24.47
N THR A 105 -4.84 16.96 24.38
CA THR A 105 -4.75 15.85 25.33
C THR A 105 -3.42 15.98 26.06
N PRO A 106 -3.37 16.40 27.34
CA PRO A 106 -2.10 16.61 28.06
C PRO A 106 -1.28 15.33 28.26
N ALA A 107 -1.93 14.17 28.30
CA ALA A 107 -1.29 12.87 28.42
C ALA A 107 -2.10 11.83 27.66
N GLU A 108 -1.62 11.42 26.48
CA GLU A 108 -2.26 10.39 25.68
C GLU A 108 -2.24 9.02 26.41
N PRO A 109 -3.36 8.27 26.40
CA PRO A 109 -3.43 6.95 27.02
C PRO A 109 -2.31 6.03 26.54
N GLY A 110 -1.63 5.37 27.48
CA GLY A 110 -0.55 4.44 27.19
C GLY A 110 0.79 5.06 26.76
N VAL A 111 0.83 6.37 26.50
CA VAL A 111 2.06 7.10 26.10
C VAL A 111 2.50 8.07 27.20
N GLY A 112 1.54 8.76 27.84
CA GLY A 112 1.82 9.75 28.88
C GLY A 112 2.37 11.09 28.37
N LYS A 113 2.36 11.31 27.05
CA LYS A 113 2.82 12.54 26.39
C LYS A 113 1.67 13.33 25.77
N PRO A 114 1.79 14.66 25.60
CA PRO A 114 0.70 15.48 25.08
C PRO A 114 0.50 15.39 23.57
N ALA A 115 -0.72 15.62 23.11
CA ALA A 115 -1.03 15.72 21.69
C ALA A 115 -2.12 16.75 21.38
N LEU A 116 -2.11 17.28 20.16
CA LEU A 116 -3.20 18.05 19.57
C LEU A 116 -3.88 17.22 18.49
N ARG A 117 -5.20 17.30 18.38
CA ARG A 117 -5.94 16.56 17.36
C ARG A 117 -7.18 17.28 16.85
N ALA A 118 -7.44 17.19 15.55
CA ALA A 118 -8.71 17.56 14.94
C ALA A 118 -9.05 16.58 13.81
N ASP A 119 -10.13 15.83 14.01
CA ASP A 119 -10.52 14.73 13.12
C ASP A 119 -11.38 15.23 11.95
N GLY A 120 -11.22 14.62 10.77
CA GLY A 120 -12.05 14.89 9.58
C GLY A 120 -12.03 16.35 9.09
N VAL A 121 -10.90 17.04 9.25
CA VAL A 121 -10.71 18.41 8.74
C VAL A 121 -10.44 18.39 7.23
N THR A 122 -10.57 19.54 6.58
CA THR A 122 -10.28 19.68 5.14
C THR A 122 -9.52 20.97 4.87
N LEU A 123 -8.70 20.97 3.81
CA LEU A 123 -8.10 22.17 3.24
C LEU A 123 -8.64 22.37 1.82
N THR A 124 -9.21 23.54 1.54
CA THR A 124 -9.90 23.80 0.26
C THR A 124 -9.14 24.71 -0.69
N THR A 125 -8.16 25.46 -0.18
CA THR A 125 -7.38 26.43 -0.96
C THR A 125 -6.09 25.76 -1.45
N PRO A 126 -5.89 25.61 -2.78
CA PRO A 126 -4.66 25.06 -3.32
C PRO A 126 -3.47 25.98 -3.06
N GLY A 127 -2.29 25.40 -2.85
CA GLY A 127 -1.06 26.12 -2.59
C GLY A 127 -0.17 25.44 -1.56
N PRO A 128 1.07 25.94 -1.39
CA PRO A 128 1.92 25.53 -0.29
C PRO A 128 1.23 25.88 1.04
N CYS A 129 1.32 24.97 2.00
CA CYS A 129 0.73 25.13 3.32
C CYS A 129 1.73 24.69 4.39
N ASP A 130 2.34 25.67 5.05
CA ASP A 130 3.18 25.40 6.22
C ASP A 130 2.30 25.21 7.46
N VAL A 131 2.60 24.15 8.20
CA VAL A 131 1.98 23.84 9.49
C VAL A 131 3.03 23.95 10.57
N THR A 132 2.88 24.94 11.45
CA THR A 132 3.86 25.20 12.51
C THR A 132 3.21 25.02 13.88
N VAL A 133 3.78 24.12 14.67
CA VAL A 133 3.32 23.79 16.03
C VAL A 133 4.53 23.52 16.90
N ALA A 134 4.59 24.16 18.08
CA ALA A 134 5.72 24.01 19.01
C ALA A 134 7.09 24.08 18.28
N GLY A 135 7.27 25.10 17.43
CA GLY A 135 8.49 25.36 16.65
C GLY A 135 8.92 24.28 15.65
N THR A 136 8.14 23.20 15.50
CA THR A 136 8.26 22.27 14.38
C THR A 136 7.40 22.76 13.22
N THR A 137 7.93 22.70 11.99
CA THR A 137 7.19 23.02 10.78
C THR A 137 7.13 21.81 9.84
N ALA A 138 5.92 21.36 9.49
CA ALA A 138 5.66 20.44 8.40
C ALA A 138 5.19 21.22 7.17
N ARG A 139 5.73 20.92 5.99
CA ARG A 139 5.39 21.58 4.72
C ARG A 139 4.47 20.68 3.92
N TRP A 140 3.26 21.14 3.67
CA TRP A 140 2.30 20.44 2.83
C TRP A 140 2.10 21.17 1.51
N GLN A 141 1.62 20.43 0.51
CA GLN A 141 1.13 20.98 -0.75
C GLN A 141 -0.33 20.60 -0.92
N VAL A 142 -1.23 21.59 -0.88
CA VAL A 142 -2.63 21.38 -1.26
C VAL A 142 -2.73 21.52 -2.76
N TYR A 143 -3.12 20.46 -3.47
CA TYR A 143 -3.28 20.48 -4.91
C TYR A 143 -4.76 20.37 -5.31
N ALA A 144 -5.09 20.88 -6.48
CA ALA A 144 -6.43 20.72 -7.06
C ALA A 144 -6.32 20.12 -8.45
N ALA A 145 -7.29 19.27 -8.81
CA ALA A 145 -7.50 18.85 -10.18
C ALA A 145 -8.07 20.03 -10.99
N THR A 146 -7.19 20.82 -11.62
CA THR A 146 -7.57 21.98 -12.43
C THR A 146 -7.96 21.62 -13.87
N ALA A 147 -7.56 20.44 -14.33
CA ALA A 147 -7.94 19.92 -15.64
C ALA A 147 -9.36 19.33 -15.62
N PRO A 148 -10.12 19.45 -16.73
CA PRO A 148 -11.40 18.78 -16.84
C PRO A 148 -11.24 17.27 -16.69
N PRO A 149 -12.19 16.56 -16.03
CA PRO A 149 -12.13 15.11 -15.90
C PRO A 149 -12.05 14.45 -17.28
N LYS A 150 -11.05 13.58 -17.47
CA LYS A 150 -10.83 12.85 -18.74
C LYS A 150 -11.36 11.42 -18.71
N ALA A 151 -11.49 10.82 -17.54
CA ALA A 151 -11.96 9.47 -17.35
C ALA A 151 -13.14 9.44 -16.38
N LYS A 152 -14.14 8.64 -16.73
CA LYS A 152 -15.31 8.30 -15.92
C LYS A 152 -15.02 7.10 -15.02
N ASN A 153 -14.23 6.15 -15.50
CA ASN A 153 -13.86 4.95 -14.76
C ASN A 153 -12.36 4.94 -14.44
N VAL A 154 -11.98 4.35 -13.32
CA VAL A 154 -10.58 4.13 -12.93
C VAL A 154 -10.40 2.66 -12.57
N ILE A 155 -9.43 2.02 -13.22
CA ILE A 155 -8.99 0.65 -12.95
C ILE A 155 -7.55 0.72 -12.44
N LEU A 156 -7.33 0.31 -11.19
CA LEU A 156 -6.03 0.20 -10.56
C LEU A 156 -5.65 -1.27 -10.43
N LEU A 157 -4.64 -1.69 -11.19
CA LEU A 157 -4.11 -3.06 -11.19
C LEU A 157 -2.83 -3.10 -10.36
N ILE A 158 -2.80 -3.91 -9.31
CA ILE A 158 -1.65 -4.07 -8.41
C ILE A 158 -1.10 -5.49 -8.55
N GLY A 159 0.13 -5.62 -9.04
CA GLY A 159 0.89 -6.87 -8.94
C GLY A 159 1.69 -6.87 -7.66
N ASP A 160 1.20 -7.58 -6.63
CA ASP A 160 1.88 -7.68 -5.33
C ASP A 160 3.27 -8.33 -5.53
N GLY A 161 4.34 -7.70 -5.06
CA GLY A 161 5.71 -8.21 -5.23
C GLY A 161 6.28 -8.14 -6.66
N LEU A 162 5.51 -7.63 -7.63
CA LEU A 162 5.85 -7.64 -9.06
C LEU A 162 7.09 -6.78 -9.40
N SER A 163 8.25 -7.42 -9.43
CA SER A 163 9.50 -6.80 -9.86
C SER A 163 9.74 -6.84 -11.39
N LEU A 164 10.73 -6.08 -11.88
CA LEU A 164 11.18 -6.14 -13.28
C LEU A 164 11.69 -7.53 -13.68
N ALA A 165 12.21 -8.32 -12.73
CA ALA A 165 12.66 -9.68 -12.99
C ALA A 165 11.48 -10.62 -13.28
N HIS A 166 10.36 -10.49 -12.56
CA HIS A 166 9.12 -11.23 -12.84
C HIS A 166 8.62 -10.94 -14.26
N ARG A 167 8.57 -9.66 -14.65
CA ARG A 167 8.19 -9.26 -16.02
C ARG A 167 9.11 -9.87 -17.08
N THR A 168 10.42 -9.93 -16.80
CA THR A 168 11.39 -10.52 -17.72
C THR A 168 11.23 -12.03 -17.84
N ALA A 169 11.04 -12.74 -16.72
CA ALA A 169 10.77 -14.17 -16.70
C ALA A 169 9.43 -14.51 -17.38
N ALA A 170 8.37 -13.73 -17.16
CA ALA A 170 7.08 -13.90 -17.81
C ALA A 170 7.17 -13.73 -19.33
N ARG A 171 7.94 -12.75 -19.82
CA ARG A 171 8.26 -12.64 -21.26
C ARG A 171 8.99 -13.88 -21.79
N ALA A 172 9.92 -14.42 -21.00
CA ALA A 172 10.67 -15.61 -21.39
C ALA A 172 9.80 -16.86 -21.54
N MET A 173 8.76 -16.99 -20.70
CA MET A 173 7.76 -18.05 -20.84
C MET A 173 6.93 -17.96 -22.12
N ARG A 174 6.86 -16.79 -22.79
CA ARG A 174 6.25 -16.65 -24.13
C ARG A 174 7.17 -17.13 -25.26
N GLY A 175 8.38 -17.56 -24.92
CA GLY A 175 9.43 -17.97 -25.85
C GLY A 175 10.20 -16.80 -26.43
N HIS A 176 11.40 -17.08 -26.95
CA HIS A 176 12.27 -16.10 -27.58
C HIS A 176 12.58 -16.46 -29.04
N THR A 177 12.95 -15.44 -29.83
CA THR A 177 13.50 -15.60 -31.17
C THR A 177 14.45 -14.42 -31.43
N PHE A 178 15.69 -14.71 -31.85
CA PHE A 178 16.75 -13.71 -32.07
C PHE A 178 16.94 -12.74 -30.89
N GLY A 179 16.93 -13.26 -29.65
CA GLY A 179 17.12 -12.45 -28.43
C GLY A 179 15.93 -11.57 -28.05
N ARG A 180 14.78 -11.68 -28.72
CA ARG A 180 13.55 -10.95 -28.40
C ARG A 180 12.46 -11.92 -27.95
N ALA A 181 11.67 -11.53 -26.96
CA ALA A 181 10.47 -12.29 -26.61
C ALA A 181 9.53 -12.34 -27.82
N ARG A 182 8.89 -13.49 -28.07
CA ARG A 182 7.98 -13.69 -29.21
C ARG A 182 6.75 -12.77 -29.15
N ALA A 183 6.33 -12.42 -27.94
CA ALA A 183 5.29 -11.43 -27.69
C ALA A 183 5.65 -10.57 -26.46
N PRO A 184 5.37 -9.26 -26.48
CA PRO A 184 5.49 -8.41 -25.29
C PRO A 184 4.41 -8.79 -24.28
N LEU A 185 4.58 -8.40 -23.01
CA LEU A 185 3.48 -8.37 -22.04
C LEU A 185 2.50 -7.25 -22.39
N ALA A 186 1.22 -7.38 -22.04
CA ALA A 186 0.22 -6.35 -22.24
C ALA A 186 0.50 -5.07 -21.44
N MET A 187 1.28 -5.17 -20.36
CA MET A 187 1.77 -4.01 -19.60
C MET A 187 3.01 -3.32 -20.22
N ASP A 188 3.68 -3.92 -21.22
CA ASP A 188 4.93 -3.38 -21.77
C ASP A 188 4.74 -2.19 -22.71
N ASP A 189 3.57 -2.08 -23.34
CA ASP A 189 3.19 -1.03 -24.29
C ASP A 189 2.20 -0.01 -23.70
N MET A 190 2.11 0.07 -22.37
CA MET A 190 1.41 1.16 -21.70
C MET A 190 2.07 2.50 -22.10
N PRO A 191 1.29 3.55 -22.44
CA PRO A 191 1.82 4.77 -23.06
C PRO A 191 2.68 5.62 -22.12
N HIS A 192 2.60 5.38 -20.81
CA HIS A 192 3.33 6.10 -19.78
C HIS A 192 3.94 5.10 -18.80
N THR A 193 5.15 5.39 -18.33
CA THR A 193 5.87 4.58 -17.35
C THR A 193 6.64 5.50 -16.41
N ALA A 194 6.67 5.16 -15.13
CA ALA A 194 7.44 5.84 -14.10
C ALA A 194 8.05 4.82 -13.13
N LEU A 195 9.11 5.23 -12.44
CA LEU A 195 9.63 4.50 -11.29
C LEU A 195 9.04 5.12 -10.01
N VAL A 196 8.63 4.28 -9.07
CA VAL A 196 7.99 4.69 -7.82
C VAL A 196 8.87 4.28 -6.64
N GLY A 197 9.12 5.22 -5.71
CA GLY A 197 9.84 4.95 -4.48
C GLY A 197 8.91 4.46 -3.38
N THR A 198 9.03 3.18 -3.01
CA THR A 198 8.03 2.47 -2.19
C THR A 198 8.26 2.53 -0.69
N SER A 199 9.35 3.14 -0.20
CA SER A 199 9.70 3.16 1.23
C SER A 199 8.56 3.63 2.16
N ALA A 200 8.54 3.10 3.38
CA ALA A 200 7.65 3.54 4.45
C ALA A 200 8.19 4.80 5.15
N SER A 201 7.40 5.38 6.05
CA SER A 201 7.84 6.48 6.93
C SER A 201 8.86 6.01 7.97
N ASN A 202 8.82 4.73 8.38
CA ASN A 202 9.66 4.14 9.42
C ASN A 202 10.60 3.04 8.91
N SER A 203 10.61 2.75 7.61
CA SER A 203 11.45 1.69 7.03
C SER A 203 11.80 1.99 5.57
N LEU A 204 13.04 1.66 5.20
CA LEU A 204 13.45 1.67 3.79
C LEU A 204 12.76 0.56 3.00
N LEU A 205 12.57 -0.61 3.64
CA LEU A 205 11.90 -1.75 3.04
C LEU A 205 10.40 -1.68 3.34
N PRO A 206 9.55 -1.65 2.29
CA PRO A 206 8.10 -1.57 2.46
C PRO A 206 7.48 -2.91 2.84
N ASP A 207 6.19 -2.86 3.15
CA ASP A 207 5.29 -4.00 3.09
C ASP A 207 4.02 -3.62 2.28
N SER A 208 3.21 -4.62 1.92
CA SER A 208 1.98 -4.40 1.13
C SER A 208 0.96 -3.49 1.82
N ALA A 209 0.89 -3.51 3.16
CA ALA A 209 -0.09 -2.69 3.90
C ALA A 209 0.22 -1.21 3.73
N GLN A 210 1.47 -0.83 4.00
CA GLN A 210 1.90 0.56 3.90
C GLN A 210 1.81 1.10 2.48
N THR A 211 2.23 0.32 1.50
CA THR A 211 2.30 0.74 0.09
C THR A 211 0.92 0.84 -0.53
N ALA A 212 0.04 -0.13 -0.29
CA ALA A 212 -1.36 -0.04 -0.71
C ALA A 212 -2.10 1.10 -0.01
N THR A 213 -1.80 1.37 1.26
CA THR A 213 -2.32 2.54 1.99
C THR A 213 -1.85 3.84 1.32
N ALA A 214 -0.58 3.93 0.92
CA ALA A 214 -0.08 5.07 0.17
C ALA A 214 -0.77 5.26 -1.19
N TYR A 215 -1.05 4.17 -1.91
CA TYR A 215 -1.85 4.23 -3.15
C TYR A 215 -3.33 4.57 -2.90
N SER A 216 -3.86 4.25 -1.72
CA SER A 216 -5.25 4.51 -1.33
C SER A 216 -5.50 5.99 -1.03
N PHE A 217 -4.71 6.62 -0.15
CA PHE A 217 -4.98 8.01 0.27
C PHE A 217 -3.91 9.04 -0.15
N GLY A 218 -2.88 8.62 -0.89
CA GLY A 218 -1.83 9.50 -1.42
C GLY A 218 -0.75 9.94 -0.43
N LEU A 219 -0.71 9.38 0.77
CA LEU A 219 0.24 9.74 1.83
C LEU A 219 1.17 8.56 2.17
N LYS A 220 2.43 8.81 2.54
CA LYS A 220 3.26 7.73 3.09
C LYS A 220 2.86 7.45 4.54
N THR A 221 2.96 6.17 4.93
CA THR A 221 2.70 5.71 6.30
C THR A 221 3.75 4.68 6.73
N ALA A 222 3.62 4.15 7.95
CA ALA A 222 4.50 3.14 8.51
C ALA A 222 4.17 1.74 7.96
N VAL A 223 5.14 0.82 8.02
CA VAL A 223 4.90 -0.60 7.73
C VAL A 223 3.73 -1.14 8.57
N GLU A 224 3.04 -2.16 8.04
CA GLU A 224 1.87 -2.82 8.63
C GLU A 224 0.58 -1.99 8.65
N SER A 225 0.64 -0.69 8.37
CA SER A 225 -0.50 0.20 8.48
C SER A 225 -1.49 0.04 7.32
N VAL A 226 -2.75 -0.11 7.66
CA VAL A 226 -3.89 -0.28 6.75
C VAL A 226 -4.80 0.94 6.89
N GLY A 227 -4.83 1.82 5.88
CA GLY A 227 -5.73 2.97 5.80
C GLY A 227 -5.48 4.08 6.85
N VAL A 228 -4.36 4.04 7.56
CA VAL A 228 -4.04 5.00 8.63
C VAL A 228 -2.61 5.54 8.51
N MET A 229 -2.37 6.69 9.13
CA MET A 229 -1.04 7.23 9.40
C MET A 229 -0.64 6.79 10.82
N ALA A 230 0.22 5.77 10.94
CA ALA A 230 0.56 5.23 12.25
C ALA A 230 1.14 6.28 13.19
N ASP A 231 0.55 6.40 14.35
CA ASP A 231 0.93 7.29 15.42
C ASP A 231 1.61 6.51 16.58
N ARG A 232 1.90 7.18 17.70
CA ARG A 232 2.62 6.58 18.84
C ARG A 232 1.73 5.95 19.93
N THR A 233 0.41 6.08 19.87
CA THR A 233 -0.48 5.49 20.89
C THR A 233 -0.50 3.96 20.75
N PRO A 234 -0.88 3.17 21.76
CA PRO A 234 -0.85 1.71 21.63
C PRO A 234 -2.13 1.12 21.00
N ASP A 235 -3.21 1.88 20.87
CA ASP A 235 -4.48 1.39 20.33
C ASP A 235 -4.40 1.28 18.81
N HIS A 236 -4.60 0.08 18.25
CA HIS A 236 -4.41 -0.11 16.81
C HIS A 236 -5.40 0.67 15.93
N PHE A 237 -6.50 1.18 16.50
CA PHE A 237 -7.64 1.72 15.77
C PHE A 237 -7.87 3.22 15.95
N ASP A 238 -7.04 3.91 16.74
CA ASP A 238 -7.17 5.34 17.00
C ASP A 238 -6.27 6.22 16.12
N ASP A 239 -5.43 5.65 15.26
CA ASP A 239 -4.51 6.41 14.42
C ASP A 239 -5.21 7.46 13.52
N PRO A 240 -4.53 8.57 13.19
CA PRO A 240 -4.99 9.54 12.21
C PRO A 240 -5.28 8.92 10.84
N ARG A 241 -6.39 9.33 10.21
CA ARG A 241 -6.86 8.80 8.93
C ARG A 241 -6.82 9.87 7.84
N ALA A 242 -6.89 9.45 6.59
CA ALA A 242 -7.17 10.34 5.46
C ALA A 242 -8.12 9.65 4.49
N GLU A 243 -8.95 10.44 3.81
CA GLU A 243 -9.92 9.93 2.84
C GLU A 243 -9.18 9.17 1.73
N GLY A 244 -9.44 7.86 1.65
CA GLY A 244 -8.89 6.97 0.63
C GLY A 244 -9.68 6.97 -0.67
N LEU A 245 -9.14 6.35 -1.72
CA LEU A 245 -9.74 6.31 -3.06
C LEU A 245 -11.14 5.70 -3.07
N LEU A 246 -11.41 4.69 -2.23
CA LEU A 246 -12.73 4.07 -2.13
C LEU A 246 -13.77 5.01 -1.48
N GLU A 247 -13.34 5.80 -0.51
CA GLU A 247 -14.17 6.80 0.18
C GLU A 247 -14.39 8.03 -0.71
N LEU A 248 -13.35 8.48 -1.41
CA LEU A 248 -13.44 9.51 -2.43
C LEU A 248 -14.40 9.09 -3.54
N ALA A 249 -14.29 7.84 -4.04
CA ALA A 249 -15.21 7.28 -5.03
C ALA A 249 -16.66 7.30 -4.52
N LYS A 250 -16.89 6.94 -3.25
CA LYS A 250 -18.21 7.02 -2.61
C LYS A 250 -18.73 8.45 -2.55
N ARG A 251 -17.89 9.41 -2.13
CA ARG A 251 -18.22 10.84 -2.09
C ARG A 251 -18.54 11.42 -3.46
N LYS A 252 -17.90 10.91 -4.52
CA LYS A 252 -18.19 11.26 -5.92
C LYS A 252 -19.36 10.48 -6.53
N GLY A 253 -19.94 9.52 -5.81
CA GLY A 253 -21.04 8.69 -6.28
C GLY A 253 -20.65 7.62 -7.30
N LEU A 254 -19.36 7.27 -7.40
CA LEU A 254 -18.87 6.18 -8.23
C LEU A 254 -19.17 4.82 -7.60
N ALA A 255 -19.41 3.81 -8.43
CA ALA A 255 -19.44 2.43 -7.96
C ALA A 255 -18.02 1.95 -7.60
N ARG A 256 -17.90 1.05 -6.65
CA ARG A 256 -16.62 0.69 -6.02
C ARG A 256 -16.40 -0.81 -6.04
N GLY A 257 -15.22 -1.24 -6.46
CA GLY A 257 -14.85 -2.64 -6.59
C GLY A 257 -13.49 -2.97 -6.00
N LEU A 258 -13.42 -4.12 -5.33
CA LEU A 258 -12.18 -4.75 -4.87
C LEU A 258 -12.15 -6.18 -5.41
N VAL A 259 -11.06 -6.56 -6.07
CA VAL A 259 -10.83 -7.91 -6.58
C VAL A 259 -9.42 -8.35 -6.20
N THR A 260 -9.25 -9.56 -5.68
CA THR A 260 -7.92 -10.08 -5.37
C THR A 260 -7.87 -11.60 -5.43
N THR A 261 -6.70 -12.17 -5.73
CA THR A 261 -6.41 -13.60 -5.50
C THR A 261 -6.06 -13.92 -4.03
N SER A 262 -5.85 -12.92 -3.17
CA SER A 262 -5.65 -13.13 -1.73
C SER A 262 -6.97 -13.14 -0.97
N SER A 263 -6.88 -13.31 0.35
CA SER A 263 -7.95 -12.99 1.27
C SER A 263 -8.43 -11.53 1.12
N LEU A 264 -9.75 -11.28 1.12
CA LEU A 264 -10.29 -9.91 1.08
C LEU A 264 -9.84 -9.02 2.24
N VAL A 265 -9.46 -9.64 3.36
CA VAL A 265 -8.86 -8.98 4.53
C VAL A 265 -7.33 -8.95 4.49
N ASP A 266 -6.69 -9.34 3.38
CA ASP A 266 -5.25 -9.14 3.21
C ASP A 266 -4.91 -7.65 3.05
N ALA A 267 -3.65 -7.30 3.24
CA ALA A 267 -3.20 -5.92 3.37
C ALA A 267 -3.59 -5.02 2.20
N THR A 268 -3.33 -5.46 0.96
CA THR A 268 -3.60 -4.66 -0.24
C THR A 268 -5.09 -4.33 -0.42
N PRO A 269 -6.04 -5.29 -0.40
CA PRO A 269 -7.46 -4.95 -0.47
C PRO A 269 -7.92 -4.19 0.77
N ALA A 270 -7.45 -4.57 1.97
CA ALA A 270 -7.82 -3.91 3.21
C ALA A 270 -7.43 -2.43 3.25
N ALA A 271 -6.31 -2.03 2.65
CA ALA A 271 -5.86 -0.64 2.64
C ALA A 271 -6.82 0.33 1.93
N PHE A 272 -7.76 -0.18 1.13
CA PHE A 272 -8.80 0.62 0.48
C PHE A 272 -10.06 0.79 1.33
N TYR A 273 -10.19 0.10 2.47
CA TYR A 273 -11.44 0.14 3.24
C TYR A 273 -11.31 0.00 4.77
N GLY A 274 -10.25 -0.61 5.27
CA GLY A 274 -10.00 -0.87 6.68
C GLY A 274 -9.08 0.18 7.30
N HIS A 275 -9.14 0.32 8.63
CA HIS A 275 -8.39 1.33 9.36
C HIS A 275 -7.76 0.74 10.63
N THR A 276 -6.51 0.31 10.52
CA THR A 276 -5.71 -0.18 11.66
C THR A 276 -4.23 -0.03 11.36
N ARG A 277 -3.41 0.29 12.37
CA ARG A 277 -1.95 0.25 12.21
C ARG A 277 -1.38 -1.18 12.11
N GLN A 278 -2.22 -2.21 12.26
CA GLN A 278 -1.83 -3.61 12.31
C GLN A 278 -2.58 -4.46 11.28
N ARG A 279 -1.90 -4.79 10.16
CA ARG A 279 -2.44 -5.64 9.08
C ARG A 279 -2.91 -7.04 9.50
N TYR A 280 -2.57 -7.48 10.71
CA TYR A 280 -2.95 -8.77 11.29
C TYR A 280 -4.28 -8.75 12.04
N ASP A 281 -4.91 -7.59 12.22
CA ASP A 281 -6.25 -7.44 12.80
C ASP A 281 -7.36 -7.88 11.81
N LYS A 282 -7.14 -9.01 11.13
CA LYS A 282 -7.94 -9.54 10.01
C LYS A 282 -9.44 -9.65 10.30
N ALA A 283 -9.82 -10.02 11.53
CA ALA A 283 -11.23 -10.13 11.90
C ALA A 283 -11.89 -8.75 12.09
N ALA A 284 -11.16 -7.77 12.63
CA ALA A 284 -11.62 -6.38 12.74
C ALA A 284 -11.74 -5.74 11.36
N ILE A 285 -10.68 -5.88 10.54
CA ILE A 285 -10.66 -5.50 9.13
C ILE A 285 -11.86 -6.11 8.39
N GLY A 286 -12.11 -7.42 8.53
CA GLY A 286 -13.28 -8.06 7.91
C GLY A 286 -14.61 -7.44 8.34
N GLY A 287 -14.71 -6.96 9.58
CA GLY A 287 -15.88 -6.24 10.06
C GLY A 287 -16.10 -4.89 9.38
N GLU A 288 -15.03 -4.16 9.03
CA GLU A 288 -15.10 -2.87 8.35
C GLU A 288 -15.60 -2.97 6.90
N LEU A 289 -15.45 -4.13 6.24
CA LEU A 289 -15.93 -4.34 4.87
C LEU A 289 -17.43 -4.06 4.73
N THR A 290 -18.21 -4.37 5.77
CA THR A 290 -19.66 -4.08 5.80
C THR A 290 -19.99 -2.59 5.85
N ALA A 291 -19.15 -1.78 6.49
CA ALA A 291 -19.35 -0.33 6.59
C ALA A 291 -18.84 0.40 5.33
N ALA A 292 -17.72 -0.07 4.80
CA ALA A 292 -17.20 0.40 3.52
C ALA A 292 -18.16 0.08 2.37
N ALA A 293 -18.78 -1.11 2.41
CA ALA A 293 -19.85 -1.56 1.54
C ALA A 293 -19.57 -1.32 0.04
N PRO A 294 -18.43 -1.75 -0.53
CA PRO A 294 -18.19 -1.65 -1.97
C PRO A 294 -19.24 -2.45 -2.73
N GLU A 295 -19.62 -1.97 -3.91
CA GLU A 295 -20.58 -2.66 -4.79
C GLU A 295 -20.05 -4.03 -5.23
N VAL A 296 -18.73 -4.19 -5.39
CA VAL A 296 -18.10 -5.48 -5.68
C VAL A 296 -16.94 -5.76 -4.71
N ALA A 297 -16.92 -6.96 -4.12
CA ALA A 297 -15.77 -7.47 -3.35
C ALA A 297 -15.58 -8.96 -3.65
N LEU A 298 -14.51 -9.32 -4.37
CA LEU A 298 -14.23 -10.69 -4.83
C LEU A 298 -12.83 -11.13 -4.37
N GLY A 299 -12.74 -12.26 -3.67
CA GLY A 299 -11.48 -12.84 -3.26
C GLY A 299 -11.64 -14.04 -2.34
N GLY A 300 -10.66 -14.28 -1.48
CA GLY A 300 -10.70 -15.35 -0.48
C GLY A 300 -11.01 -14.83 0.93
N GLY A 301 -10.58 -15.58 1.94
CA GLY A 301 -10.57 -15.13 3.34
C GLY A 301 -11.80 -15.52 4.15
N ALA A 302 -12.55 -16.55 3.77
CA ALA A 302 -13.77 -16.98 4.48
C ALA A 302 -13.53 -17.21 5.99
N GLN A 303 -12.32 -17.65 6.38
CA GLN A 303 -11.95 -17.86 7.78
C GLN A 303 -12.06 -16.59 8.65
N TYR A 304 -11.98 -15.39 8.08
CA TYR A 304 -12.11 -14.12 8.82
C TYR A 304 -13.47 -13.44 8.64
N LEU A 305 -14.34 -14.00 7.80
CA LEU A 305 -15.62 -13.41 7.42
C LEU A 305 -16.82 -14.21 7.94
N THR A 306 -16.59 -15.44 8.41
CA THR A 306 -17.60 -16.35 8.96
C THR A 306 -17.59 -16.34 10.50
N PRO A 307 -18.75 -16.49 11.17
CA PRO A 307 -18.88 -16.31 12.61
C PRO A 307 -18.11 -17.37 13.42
N ARG A 308 -17.79 -17.04 14.67
CA ARG A 308 -17.23 -18.00 15.63
C ARG A 308 -18.12 -19.23 15.74
N GLY A 309 -17.50 -20.41 15.69
CA GLY A 309 -18.20 -21.69 15.74
C GLY A 309 -18.42 -22.32 14.36
N THR A 310 -18.30 -21.56 13.28
CA THR A 310 -18.19 -22.12 11.93
C THR A 310 -16.84 -22.82 11.77
N ARG A 311 -16.84 -24.03 11.18
CA ARG A 311 -15.60 -24.79 10.93
C ARG A 311 -14.64 -23.97 10.08
N GLY A 312 -13.39 -23.85 10.52
CA GLY A 312 -12.36 -23.07 9.84
C GLY A 312 -12.38 -21.57 10.15
N SER A 313 -13.39 -21.05 10.86
CA SER A 313 -13.43 -19.65 11.27
C SER A 313 -12.32 -19.33 12.29
N LYS A 314 -11.69 -18.18 12.08
CA LYS A 314 -10.73 -17.51 12.96
C LYS A 314 -11.33 -16.30 13.66
N ARG A 315 -12.64 -16.01 13.46
CA ARG A 315 -13.33 -14.94 14.18
C ARG A 315 -13.53 -15.34 15.65
N LYS A 316 -13.41 -14.36 16.54
CA LYS A 316 -13.66 -14.51 17.99
C LYS A 316 -15.06 -14.05 18.40
N ASP A 317 -15.76 -13.36 17.50
CA ASP A 317 -17.12 -12.86 17.65
C ASP A 317 -18.11 -13.64 16.77
N SER A 318 -19.40 -13.37 16.91
CA SER A 318 -20.47 -14.06 16.17
C SER A 318 -20.86 -13.37 14.87
N ARG A 319 -20.03 -12.46 14.34
CA ARG A 319 -20.36 -11.72 13.11
C ARG A 319 -20.23 -12.61 11.88
N ASP A 320 -21.24 -12.58 11.02
CA ASP A 320 -21.25 -13.20 9.70
C ASP A 320 -21.22 -12.08 8.65
N VAL A 321 -20.01 -11.69 8.22
CA VAL A 321 -19.81 -10.53 7.34
C VAL A 321 -20.49 -10.73 5.99
N VAL A 322 -20.44 -11.94 5.43
CA VAL A 322 -21.09 -12.26 4.14
C VAL A 322 -22.61 -12.29 4.31
N GLY A 323 -23.11 -12.84 5.43
CA GLY A 323 -24.52 -12.79 5.79
C GLY A 323 -25.05 -11.37 5.97
N GLU A 324 -24.28 -10.49 6.63
CA GLU A 324 -24.59 -9.07 6.80
C GLU A 324 -24.68 -8.35 5.44
N LEU A 325 -23.74 -8.57 4.53
CA LEU A 325 -23.80 -8.00 3.17
C LEU A 325 -24.99 -8.55 2.36
N ARG A 326 -25.29 -9.85 2.48
CA ARG A 326 -26.50 -10.45 1.87
C ARG A 326 -27.77 -9.77 2.37
N ALA A 327 -27.88 -9.54 3.68
CA ALA A 327 -29.01 -8.84 4.28
C ALA A 327 -29.14 -7.39 3.79
N GLN A 328 -28.04 -6.77 3.38
CA GLN A 328 -28.03 -5.43 2.75
C GLN A 328 -28.25 -5.46 1.22
N GLY A 329 -28.47 -6.64 0.62
CA GLY A 329 -28.83 -6.78 -0.79
C GLY A 329 -27.69 -7.16 -1.75
N TRP A 330 -26.55 -7.65 -1.26
CA TRP A 330 -25.50 -8.20 -2.12
C TRP A 330 -25.89 -9.61 -2.57
N ALA A 331 -25.78 -9.86 -3.87
CA ALA A 331 -25.65 -11.23 -4.35
C ALA A 331 -24.32 -11.79 -3.82
N ALA A 332 -24.27 -13.08 -3.48
CA ALA A 332 -23.09 -13.69 -2.91
C ALA A 332 -22.71 -14.97 -3.62
N ALA A 333 -21.50 -14.98 -4.18
CA ALA A 333 -20.90 -16.12 -4.86
C ALA A 333 -19.84 -16.80 -3.98
N ASP A 334 -19.69 -18.09 -4.18
CA ASP A 334 -18.76 -18.99 -3.50
C ASP A 334 -18.04 -19.94 -4.46
N THR A 335 -18.41 -19.93 -5.74
CA THR A 335 -17.80 -20.72 -6.80
C THR A 335 -17.72 -19.90 -8.10
N ALA A 336 -16.89 -20.33 -9.05
CA ALA A 336 -16.80 -19.76 -10.39
C ALA A 336 -18.16 -19.80 -11.12
N ALA A 337 -18.94 -20.89 -10.93
CA ALA A 337 -20.26 -21.04 -11.54
C ALA A 337 -21.29 -20.04 -10.96
N SER A 338 -21.32 -19.89 -9.62
CA SER A 338 -22.20 -18.90 -8.99
C SER A 338 -21.77 -17.47 -9.33
N LEU A 339 -20.46 -17.20 -9.43
CA LEU A 339 -19.92 -15.93 -9.88
C LEU A 339 -20.36 -15.57 -11.30
N ALA A 340 -20.20 -16.49 -12.25
CA ALA A 340 -20.57 -16.28 -13.65
C ALA A 340 -22.08 -16.01 -13.81
N THR A 341 -22.90 -16.76 -13.08
CA THR A 341 -24.37 -16.63 -13.10
C THR A 341 -24.81 -15.29 -12.51
N LEU A 342 -24.35 -14.97 -11.29
CA LEU A 342 -24.77 -13.78 -10.56
C LEU A 342 -24.28 -12.49 -11.21
N SER A 343 -23.03 -12.46 -11.69
CA SER A 343 -22.49 -11.27 -12.38
C SER A 343 -23.21 -10.97 -13.70
N SER A 344 -23.77 -11.99 -14.37
CA SER A 344 -24.49 -11.84 -15.63
C SER A 344 -25.98 -11.56 -15.45
N ALA A 345 -26.55 -11.79 -14.26
CA ALA A 345 -27.96 -11.50 -13.98
C ALA A 345 -28.23 -9.98 -14.05
N PRO A 346 -29.22 -9.49 -14.84
CA PRO A 346 -29.43 -8.06 -15.08
C PRO A 346 -29.69 -7.22 -13.81
N GLY A 347 -30.25 -7.84 -12.76
CA GLY A 347 -30.57 -7.18 -11.49
C GLY A 347 -29.39 -7.01 -10.53
N THR A 348 -28.25 -7.68 -10.76
CA THR A 348 -27.13 -7.68 -9.82
C THR A 348 -26.41 -6.33 -9.80
N ARG A 349 -26.67 -5.49 -8.80
CA ARG A 349 -25.96 -4.21 -8.62
C ARG A 349 -24.85 -4.28 -7.58
N ARG A 350 -24.89 -5.31 -6.73
CA ARG A 350 -23.96 -5.53 -5.64
C ARG A 350 -23.61 -7.02 -5.56
N LEU A 351 -22.33 -7.35 -5.50
CA LEU A 351 -21.83 -8.71 -5.58
C LEU A 351 -20.64 -8.91 -4.64
N VAL A 352 -20.77 -9.81 -3.68
CA VAL A 352 -19.67 -10.30 -2.86
C VAL A 352 -19.31 -11.71 -3.28
N GLY A 353 -18.03 -12.06 -3.30
CA GLY A 353 -17.54 -13.37 -3.72
C GLY A 353 -16.41 -13.81 -2.80
N VAL A 354 -16.60 -14.93 -2.10
CA VAL A 354 -15.59 -15.50 -1.19
C VAL A 354 -15.35 -16.95 -1.57
N PHE A 355 -14.21 -17.24 -2.19
CA PHE A 355 -13.97 -18.50 -2.90
C PHE A 355 -13.01 -19.47 -2.18
N ALA A 356 -12.40 -19.03 -1.08
CA ALA A 356 -11.41 -19.80 -0.32
C ALA A 356 -11.40 -19.41 1.16
N ASP A 357 -10.96 -20.32 2.04
CA ASP A 357 -10.78 -20.02 3.47
C ASP A 357 -9.69 -18.96 3.70
N GLY A 358 -8.57 -19.05 2.96
CA GLY A 358 -7.48 -18.08 2.91
C GLY A 358 -7.36 -17.49 1.52
N ASP A 359 -6.15 -17.47 0.97
CA ASP A 359 -5.90 -17.06 -0.41
C ASP A 359 -6.43 -18.09 -1.41
N LEU A 360 -6.70 -17.65 -2.64
CA LEU A 360 -7.08 -18.52 -3.74
C LEU A 360 -5.88 -19.38 -4.18
N LYS A 361 -6.16 -20.40 -5.00
CA LYS A 361 -5.14 -21.19 -5.68
C LYS A 361 -4.64 -20.47 -6.93
N GLY A 362 -3.33 -20.46 -7.09
CA GLY A 362 -2.65 -19.87 -8.25
C GLY A 362 -2.97 -20.57 -9.55
N LEU A 363 -2.47 -19.99 -10.64
CA LEU A 363 -2.79 -20.43 -11.99
C LEU A 363 -2.37 -21.89 -12.24
N VAL A 364 -1.19 -22.29 -11.75
CA VAL A 364 -0.65 -23.64 -11.93
C VAL A 364 -1.54 -24.68 -11.27
N GLU A 365 -1.95 -24.45 -10.03
CA GLU A 365 -2.81 -25.35 -9.26
C GLU A 365 -4.19 -25.48 -9.91
N ARG A 366 -4.80 -24.37 -10.31
CA ARG A 366 -6.12 -24.39 -10.97
C ARG A 366 -6.07 -25.13 -12.30
N ARG A 367 -5.02 -24.94 -13.10
CA ARG A 367 -4.79 -25.71 -14.35
C ARG A 367 -4.56 -27.20 -14.11
N ALA A 368 -3.99 -27.56 -12.96
CA ALA A 368 -3.86 -28.95 -12.54
C ALA A 368 -5.16 -29.55 -11.96
N GLY A 369 -6.30 -28.84 -12.06
CA GLY A 369 -7.59 -29.29 -11.54
C GLY A 369 -7.72 -29.21 -10.02
N ARG A 370 -6.82 -28.49 -9.34
CA ARG A 370 -6.92 -28.26 -7.88
C ARG A 370 -7.83 -27.07 -7.63
N ALA A 371 -8.82 -27.26 -6.75
CA ALA A 371 -9.86 -26.27 -6.47
C ALA A 371 -10.65 -25.82 -7.72
N PRO A 372 -11.25 -26.73 -8.50
CA PRO A 372 -11.91 -26.42 -9.77
C PRO A 372 -13.13 -25.51 -9.64
N ALA A 373 -13.62 -25.31 -8.41
CA ALA A 373 -14.70 -24.38 -8.11
C ALA A 373 -14.22 -22.93 -7.91
N GLN A 374 -12.91 -22.67 -7.78
CA GLN A 374 -12.39 -21.30 -7.61
C GLN A 374 -12.26 -20.60 -8.96
N PRO A 375 -12.71 -19.33 -9.08
CA PRO A 375 -12.44 -18.53 -10.26
C PRO A 375 -10.95 -18.11 -10.30
N GLY A 376 -10.46 -17.78 -11.50
CA GLY A 376 -9.22 -17.04 -11.68
C GLY A 376 -9.36 -15.54 -11.49
N LEU A 377 -8.22 -14.84 -11.49
CA LEU A 377 -8.20 -13.39 -11.37
C LEU A 377 -8.93 -12.72 -12.54
N LEU A 378 -8.71 -13.21 -13.76
CA LEU A 378 -9.39 -12.70 -14.96
C LEU A 378 -10.91 -12.87 -14.89
N GLU A 379 -11.38 -14.02 -14.41
CA GLU A 379 -12.82 -14.30 -14.28
C GLU A 379 -13.48 -13.39 -13.23
N MET A 380 -12.80 -13.16 -12.10
CA MET A 380 -13.26 -12.21 -11.08
C MET A 380 -13.26 -10.76 -11.62
N PHE A 381 -12.21 -10.37 -12.34
CA PHE A 381 -12.12 -9.05 -12.96
C PHE A 381 -13.27 -8.81 -13.95
N ASP A 382 -13.55 -9.79 -14.83
CA ASP A 382 -14.67 -9.70 -15.77
C ASP A 382 -16.03 -9.63 -15.07
N ALA A 383 -16.22 -10.40 -14.01
CA ALA A 383 -17.43 -10.34 -13.20
C ALA A 383 -17.60 -8.96 -12.54
N ALA A 384 -16.52 -8.36 -12.03
CA ALA A 384 -16.53 -7.02 -11.46
C ALA A 384 -16.90 -5.97 -12.52
N LEU A 385 -16.29 -6.01 -13.71
CA LEU A 385 -16.63 -5.11 -14.82
C LEU A 385 -18.11 -5.21 -15.22
N LYS A 386 -18.67 -6.43 -15.29
CA LYS A 386 -20.09 -6.63 -15.62
C LYS A 386 -21.05 -5.98 -14.62
N VAL A 387 -20.71 -5.99 -13.33
CA VAL A 387 -21.54 -5.41 -12.27
C VAL A 387 -21.32 -3.89 -12.18
N LEU A 388 -20.07 -3.45 -12.08
CA LEU A 388 -19.70 -2.03 -11.92
C LEU A 388 -20.02 -1.19 -13.16
N GLY A 389 -19.91 -1.77 -14.36
CA GLY A 389 -20.23 -1.12 -15.64
C GLY A 389 -21.69 -0.71 -15.78
N ARG A 390 -22.57 -1.14 -14.85
CA ARG A 390 -23.98 -0.71 -14.78
C ARG A 390 -24.16 0.65 -14.11
N SER A 391 -23.11 1.19 -13.49
CA SER A 391 -23.12 2.51 -12.86
C SER A 391 -23.07 3.61 -13.91
N GLU A 392 -24.09 4.47 -13.93
CA GLU A 392 -24.10 5.64 -14.81
C GLU A 392 -23.07 6.69 -14.39
N LYS A 393 -22.65 6.71 -13.12
CA LYS A 393 -21.64 7.65 -12.61
C LYS A 393 -20.21 7.21 -12.92
N GLY A 394 -20.01 5.95 -13.32
CA GLY A 394 -18.70 5.33 -13.47
C GLY A 394 -18.31 4.54 -12.23
N PHE A 395 -17.06 4.04 -12.22
CA PHE A 395 -16.56 3.22 -11.13
C PHE A 395 -15.08 3.41 -10.84
N PHE A 396 -14.69 3.06 -9.61
CA PHE A 396 -13.33 2.75 -9.20
C PHE A 396 -13.22 1.24 -8.95
N LEU A 397 -12.24 0.59 -9.56
CA LEU A 397 -11.96 -0.83 -9.39
C LEU A 397 -10.48 -1.02 -9.08
N MET A 398 -10.18 -1.58 -7.90
CA MET A 398 -8.85 -2.09 -7.58
C MET A 398 -8.82 -3.60 -7.80
N THR A 399 -7.80 -4.10 -8.50
CA THR A 399 -7.62 -5.53 -8.77
C THR A 399 -6.19 -5.95 -8.50
N GLU A 400 -6.02 -6.98 -7.67
CA GLU A 400 -4.72 -7.42 -7.19
C GLU A 400 -4.37 -8.84 -7.67
N GLY A 401 -3.18 -8.98 -8.28
CA GLY A 401 -2.51 -10.27 -8.48
C GLY A 401 -1.60 -10.60 -7.31
N ALA A 402 -2.19 -11.04 -6.19
CA ALA A 402 -1.50 -11.16 -4.90
C ALA A 402 -0.53 -12.35 -4.83
N LEU A 403 -0.80 -13.40 -5.60
CA LEU A 403 -0.05 -14.66 -5.52
C LEU A 403 1.35 -14.57 -6.11
N ILE A 404 1.65 -13.52 -6.89
CA ILE A 404 3.00 -13.22 -7.36
C ILE A 404 3.93 -13.06 -6.16
N ASP A 405 3.55 -12.25 -5.17
CA ASP A 405 4.29 -12.08 -3.92
C ASP A 405 4.32 -13.35 -3.06
N LYS A 406 3.17 -14.01 -2.87
CA LYS A 406 3.09 -15.21 -2.02
C LYS A 406 4.04 -16.30 -2.48
N TYR A 407 4.05 -16.61 -3.77
CA TYR A 407 4.96 -17.61 -4.33
C TYR A 407 6.42 -17.13 -4.34
N SER A 408 6.65 -15.83 -4.52
CA SER A 408 8.01 -15.26 -4.41
C SER A 408 8.59 -15.39 -3.02
N HIS A 409 7.78 -15.20 -1.97
CA HIS A 409 8.19 -15.42 -0.58
C HIS A 409 8.58 -16.87 -0.30
N GLU A 410 7.92 -17.83 -0.96
CA GLU A 410 8.24 -19.26 -0.88
C GLU A 410 9.42 -19.67 -1.80
N LEU A 411 9.98 -18.73 -2.56
CA LEU A 411 10.98 -18.97 -3.62
C LEU A 411 10.47 -19.91 -4.74
N ASP A 412 9.15 -19.98 -4.91
CA ASP A 412 8.49 -20.73 -5.99
C ASP A 412 8.33 -19.82 -7.22
N TRP A 413 9.45 -19.60 -7.91
CA TRP A 413 9.52 -18.71 -9.06
C TRP A 413 8.63 -19.16 -10.22
N GLU A 414 8.44 -20.47 -10.40
CA GLU A 414 7.59 -21.00 -11.45
C GLU A 414 6.15 -20.54 -11.26
N ARG A 415 5.58 -20.70 -10.06
CA ARG A 415 4.23 -20.22 -9.78
C ARG A 415 4.13 -18.70 -9.77
N ALA A 416 5.13 -17.99 -9.22
CA ALA A 416 5.15 -16.52 -9.25
C ALA A 416 5.11 -15.95 -10.69
N VAL A 417 5.86 -16.58 -11.62
CA VAL A 417 5.87 -16.19 -13.04
C VAL A 417 4.56 -16.55 -13.74
N MET A 418 3.95 -17.70 -13.41
CA MET A 418 2.67 -18.09 -13.98
C MET A 418 1.53 -17.17 -13.52
N ASP A 419 1.50 -16.76 -12.25
CA ASP A 419 0.54 -15.78 -11.74
C ASP A 419 0.83 -14.36 -12.27
N THR A 420 2.08 -14.03 -12.60
CA THR A 420 2.42 -12.80 -13.36
C THR A 420 1.79 -12.80 -14.75
N LEU A 421 1.73 -13.96 -15.42
CA LEU A 421 1.07 -14.08 -16.72
C LEU A 421 -0.46 -13.93 -16.62
N GLU A 422 -1.10 -14.48 -15.59
CA GLU A 422 -2.53 -14.25 -15.36
C GLU A 422 -2.84 -12.77 -15.05
N PHE A 423 -1.99 -12.12 -14.26
CA PHE A 423 -2.10 -10.69 -14.03
C PHE A 423 -1.94 -9.88 -15.33
N ASP A 424 -1.04 -10.28 -16.23
CA ASP A 424 -0.91 -9.65 -17.54
C ASP A 424 -2.14 -9.85 -18.44
N ASP A 425 -2.84 -11.00 -18.33
CA ASP A 425 -4.11 -11.21 -19.03
C ASP A 425 -5.19 -10.23 -18.52
N VAL A 426 -5.19 -9.89 -17.23
CA VAL A 426 -6.07 -8.86 -16.65
C VAL A 426 -5.69 -7.47 -17.17
N VAL A 427 -4.39 -7.16 -17.31
CA VAL A 427 -3.93 -5.91 -17.94
C VAL A 427 -4.43 -5.83 -19.38
N ALA A 428 -4.29 -6.90 -20.17
CA ALA A 428 -4.80 -6.97 -21.54
C ALA A 428 -6.31 -6.70 -21.58
N ARG A 429 -7.07 -7.33 -20.67
CA ARG A 429 -8.52 -7.17 -20.58
C ARG A 429 -8.94 -5.76 -20.17
N ALA A 430 -8.22 -5.14 -19.24
CA ALA A 430 -8.45 -3.75 -18.81
C ALA A 430 -8.17 -2.75 -19.94
N LYS A 431 -7.07 -2.95 -20.70
CA LYS A 431 -6.77 -2.14 -21.88
C LYS A 431 -7.85 -2.26 -22.95
N ALA A 432 -8.32 -3.48 -23.23
CA ALA A 432 -9.39 -3.70 -24.19
C ALA A 432 -10.70 -3.02 -23.74
N PHE A 433 -11.05 -3.12 -22.46
CA PHE A 433 -12.20 -2.41 -21.90
C PHE A 433 -12.05 -0.89 -22.04
N ALA A 434 -10.90 -0.33 -21.69
CA ALA A 434 -10.66 1.11 -21.75
C ALA A 434 -10.68 1.65 -23.18
N ALA A 435 -10.12 0.91 -24.15
CA ALA A 435 -10.17 1.25 -25.56
C ALA A 435 -11.61 1.24 -26.10
N GLN A 436 -12.45 0.30 -25.65
CA GLN A 436 -13.85 0.20 -26.05
C GLN A 436 -14.73 1.28 -25.39
N ASP A 437 -14.53 1.55 -24.11
CA ASP A 437 -15.31 2.52 -23.33
C ASP A 437 -14.91 3.97 -23.64
N GLY A 438 -13.64 4.21 -23.98
CA GLY A 438 -13.11 5.54 -24.32
C GLY A 438 -13.01 6.52 -23.14
N ASN A 439 -13.49 6.15 -21.95
CA ASN A 439 -13.59 7.00 -20.77
C ASN A 439 -13.02 6.33 -19.51
N THR A 440 -12.00 5.47 -19.67
CA THR A 440 -11.42 4.70 -18.57
C THR A 440 -9.92 4.94 -18.44
N LEU A 441 -9.48 5.28 -17.24
CA LEU A 441 -8.06 5.29 -16.85
C LEU A 441 -7.66 3.91 -16.34
N VAL A 442 -6.57 3.36 -16.88
CA VAL A 442 -5.96 2.11 -16.40
C VAL A 442 -4.58 2.41 -15.85
N LEU A 443 -4.34 2.01 -14.60
CA LEU A 443 -3.06 2.12 -13.91
C LEU A 443 -2.58 0.70 -13.59
N VAL A 444 -1.30 0.42 -13.87
CA VAL A 444 -0.64 -0.84 -13.51
C VAL A 444 0.55 -0.49 -12.64
N VAL A 445 0.55 -0.99 -11.41
CA VAL A 445 1.60 -0.73 -10.42
C VAL A 445 2.01 -2.02 -9.73
N SER A 446 3.15 -1.95 -9.05
CA SER A 446 3.53 -2.90 -8.01
C SER A 446 3.56 -2.15 -6.69
N ASP A 447 3.23 -2.83 -5.61
CA ASP A 447 3.31 -2.31 -4.25
C ASP A 447 4.77 -2.29 -3.76
N HIS A 448 5.53 -3.34 -4.06
CA HIS A 448 6.97 -3.45 -3.86
C HIS A 448 7.60 -4.54 -4.74
N ALA A 449 8.93 -4.56 -4.83
CA ALA A 449 9.64 -5.63 -5.52
C ALA A 449 9.93 -6.80 -4.57
N GLN A 450 9.80 -8.03 -5.07
CA GLN A 450 10.39 -9.21 -4.45
C GLN A 450 11.78 -9.56 -5.02
N GLY A 451 12.54 -10.32 -4.24
CA GLY A 451 13.91 -10.75 -4.56
C GLY A 451 14.00 -11.78 -5.68
N ALA A 452 13.65 -11.39 -6.91
CA ALA A 452 13.77 -12.22 -8.11
C ALA A 452 14.93 -11.77 -8.99
N SER A 453 15.60 -12.73 -9.65
CA SER A 453 16.69 -12.45 -10.60
C SER A 453 16.63 -13.42 -11.78
N VAL A 454 16.72 -12.87 -12.99
CA VAL A 454 16.95 -13.64 -14.21
C VAL A 454 18.43 -13.50 -14.54
N SER A 455 19.21 -14.55 -14.32
CA SER A 455 20.66 -14.52 -14.44
C SER A 455 21.19 -15.79 -15.10
N GLY A 456 22.42 -15.74 -15.62
CA GLY A 456 23.05 -16.83 -16.37
C GLY A 456 23.03 -16.62 -17.89
N MET A 457 23.42 -17.67 -18.63
CA MET A 457 23.43 -17.69 -20.10
C MET A 457 22.56 -18.84 -20.59
N VAL A 458 21.66 -18.57 -21.54
CA VAL A 458 20.90 -19.60 -22.26
C VAL A 458 21.51 -19.73 -23.65
N ARG A 459 21.83 -20.97 -24.05
CA ARG A 459 22.32 -21.29 -25.40
C ARG A 459 21.20 -21.93 -26.20
N ASP A 460 20.48 -21.10 -26.95
CA ASP A 460 19.30 -21.51 -27.74
C ASP A 460 19.63 -22.58 -28.80
N GLU A 461 20.92 -22.76 -29.15
CA GLU A 461 21.37 -23.82 -30.06
C GLU A 461 21.49 -25.23 -29.44
N LEU A 462 21.40 -25.37 -28.10
CA LEU A 462 21.52 -26.66 -27.42
C LEU A 462 20.14 -27.26 -27.15
N PRO A 463 19.91 -28.58 -27.39
CA PRO A 463 18.68 -29.23 -26.98
C PRO A 463 18.57 -29.20 -25.45
N GLY A 464 17.40 -28.76 -24.97
CA GLY A 464 17.04 -28.67 -23.55
C GLY A 464 16.58 -29.99 -22.94
#